data_AF-A0A9Q4SVI4-F1
#
_entry.id   AF-A0A9Q4SVI4-F1
#
_cell.length_a   1.000
_cell.length_b   1.000
_cell.length_c   1.000
_cell.angle_alpha   90.00
_cell.angle_beta   90.00
_cell.angle_gamma   90.00
#
_symmetry.space_group_name_H-M   'P 1'
#
loop_
_entity.id
_entity.type
_entity.pdbx_description
1 polymer ?
#
loop_
_entity_poly.entity_id
_entity_poly.type
_entity_poly.pdbx_seq_one_letter_code
_entity_poly.pdbx_strand_id
1 'polypeptide(L)'
;MANSRYSDELIGVAKSLYLRRYTPAEIATELNLPNRRIVYYWAEKGNWQDLLSHESVLDAINRRIILLSERNNKTVFEQEELDRLINHHIKLMAQQNKHAEKLAQAKAQNQSGYSNDNESDDGEPRKKKRYRKNDISELTEEQFQQFADNMLFGYQKHLRNNIKKSIRNILKSRQIGATWYFAFEALENAVLTGDPQIFLSASKPQAEVFRSYIVNIAEQFFGITLTGNPIRLSNGAELRFLSTNKNTAQSYSGHLYCDEYFWVPNFKHLNEVASAMATHDKWRTTYFSTPSSKTHPAYPFWTGDEWRGNEKERKNVKFPTFKEMQDGGRDCPDGQWRYVITLEDAIKGGFNLASIDKLRNRYNKDTFNMLYMCVFVDSGASVFKYNDLEKCWVDVGLWEDHFPDEPRPFGNREVWGGYDPARSGDTSAFAILAPPSVPGERFRVLVVYYWQGMAWKHQAKKIQELYSRYRFTHIGIDTTGIGHGVYEMVQDFAPRETMEIRYSLSMKTQLVLKMVDLVDEERIEWDREQKEITASFLAIRRDTTSKGGAMTFVADRSMETGHADSFWAIAHGAINEPLNTDNQRKSKWIFQKAS
;
A
#
# COMPACT_ATOMS: atom_id res chain seq x y z
N MET A 1 0.72 -2.37 -78.20
CA MET A 1 0.19 -3.32 -77.19
C MET A 1 1.02 -4.59 -77.29
N ALA A 2 1.83 -4.88 -76.28
CA ALA A 2 2.63 -6.10 -76.24
C ALA A 2 1.89 -7.15 -75.40
N ASN A 3 1.58 -8.29 -76.02
CA ASN A 3 0.90 -9.46 -75.44
C ASN A 3 1.50 -9.87 -74.09
N SER A 4 0.79 -9.60 -73.00
CA SER A 4 1.03 -10.29 -71.74
C SER A 4 0.56 -11.73 -71.91
N ARG A 5 1.47 -12.70 -71.73
CA ARG A 5 1.18 -14.15 -71.81
C ARG A 5 0.18 -14.64 -70.73
N TYR A 6 -0.22 -13.76 -69.82
CA TYR A 6 -1.10 -14.04 -68.68
C TYR A 6 -2.16 -12.94 -68.55
N SER A 7 -3.39 -13.31 -68.19
CA SER A 7 -4.50 -12.36 -68.05
C SER A 7 -4.29 -11.41 -66.87
N ASP A 8 -4.81 -10.18 -66.97
CA ASP A 8 -4.72 -9.19 -65.90
C ASP A 8 -5.44 -9.66 -64.62
N GLU A 9 -6.49 -10.47 -64.75
CA GLU A 9 -7.18 -11.13 -63.63
C GLU A 9 -6.24 -12.10 -62.88
N LEU A 10 -5.48 -12.92 -63.59
CA LEU A 10 -4.52 -13.85 -62.98
C LEU A 10 -3.42 -13.09 -62.24
N ILE A 11 -2.92 -12.00 -62.83
CA ILE A 11 -1.91 -11.13 -62.20
C ILE A 11 -2.52 -10.44 -60.96
N GLY A 12 -3.79 -10.04 -61.01
CA GLY A 12 -4.53 -9.49 -59.88
C GLY A 12 -4.67 -10.46 -58.71
N VAL A 13 -4.99 -11.73 -58.99
CA VAL A 13 -5.04 -12.80 -57.96
C VAL A 13 -3.66 -13.05 -57.37
N ALA A 14 -2.61 -13.14 -58.20
CA ALA A 14 -1.23 -13.29 -57.75
C ALA A 14 -0.80 -12.13 -56.84
N LYS A 15 -1.17 -10.89 -57.18
CA LYS A 15 -0.94 -9.70 -56.36
C LYS A 15 -1.66 -9.79 -55.01
N SER A 16 -2.90 -10.24 -54.99
CA SER A 16 -3.67 -10.41 -53.73
C SER A 16 -3.00 -11.42 -52.79
N LEU A 17 -2.56 -12.57 -53.32
CA LEU A 17 -1.84 -13.59 -52.55
C LEU A 17 -0.48 -13.08 -52.05
N TYR A 18 0.25 -12.34 -52.90
CA TYR A 18 1.53 -11.71 -52.53
C TYR A 18 1.36 -10.72 -51.38
N LEU A 19 0.31 -9.88 -51.42
CA LEU A 19 -0.02 -8.93 -50.35
C LEU A 19 -0.49 -9.61 -49.05
N ARG A 20 -0.97 -10.85 -49.13
CA ARG A 20 -1.26 -11.73 -47.97
C ARG A 20 -0.05 -12.54 -47.48
N ARG A 21 1.16 -12.21 -47.93
CA ARG A 21 2.45 -12.79 -47.51
C ARG A 21 2.71 -14.23 -47.99
N TYR A 22 2.02 -14.71 -49.03
CA TYR A 22 2.43 -15.94 -49.70
C TYR A 22 3.76 -15.73 -50.41
N THR A 23 4.66 -16.70 -50.33
CA THR A 23 5.95 -16.64 -51.04
C THR A 23 5.74 -16.80 -52.55
N PRO A 24 6.62 -16.23 -53.40
CA PRO A 24 6.56 -16.44 -54.85
C PRO A 24 6.55 -17.91 -55.31
N ALA A 25 7.08 -18.83 -54.49
CA ALA A 25 7.05 -20.27 -54.76
C ALA A 25 5.67 -20.88 -54.45
N GLU A 26 5.04 -20.50 -53.34
CA GLU A 26 3.68 -20.92 -52.99
C GLU A 26 2.67 -20.39 -54.01
N ILE A 27 2.76 -19.11 -54.38
CA ILE A 27 1.88 -18.51 -55.40
C ILE A 27 2.05 -19.20 -56.75
N ALA A 28 3.28 -19.55 -57.13
CA ALA A 28 3.50 -20.27 -58.38
C ALA A 28 2.93 -21.70 -58.33
N THR A 29 2.96 -22.35 -57.18
CA THR A 29 2.37 -23.69 -57.01
C THR A 29 0.84 -23.60 -57.03
N GLU A 30 0.25 -22.63 -56.31
CA GLU A 30 -1.19 -22.48 -56.16
C GLU A 30 -1.89 -21.99 -57.44
N LEU A 31 -1.22 -21.13 -58.22
CA LEU A 31 -1.71 -20.66 -59.51
C LEU A 31 -1.20 -21.51 -60.69
N ASN A 32 -0.57 -22.65 -60.41
CA ASN A 32 -0.01 -23.59 -61.39
C ASN A 32 0.87 -22.91 -62.46
N LEU A 33 1.72 -21.98 -62.02
CA LEU A 33 2.65 -21.24 -62.87
C LEU A 33 3.92 -22.07 -63.13
N PRO A 34 4.45 -22.04 -64.36
CA PRO A 34 5.60 -22.89 -64.73
C PRO A 34 6.90 -22.53 -64.00
N ASN A 35 7.02 -21.32 -63.43
CA ASN A 35 8.17 -20.92 -62.63
C ASN A 35 7.85 -19.74 -61.70
N ARG A 36 8.32 -19.79 -60.44
CA ARG A 36 8.28 -18.69 -59.46
C ARG A 36 8.89 -17.37 -59.95
N ARG A 37 9.81 -17.40 -60.92
CA ARG A 37 10.41 -16.20 -61.55
C ARG A 37 9.37 -15.27 -62.17
N ILE A 38 8.22 -15.81 -62.60
CA ILE A 38 7.12 -15.01 -63.15
C ILE A 38 6.50 -14.11 -62.07
N VAL A 39 6.32 -14.65 -60.86
CA VAL A 39 5.78 -13.90 -59.71
C VAL A 39 6.76 -12.82 -59.26
N TYR A 40 8.08 -13.10 -59.26
CA TYR A 40 9.11 -12.09 -59.01
C TYR A 40 9.06 -10.95 -60.03
N TYR A 41 8.94 -11.27 -61.32
CA TYR A 41 8.83 -10.26 -62.37
C TYR A 41 7.59 -9.38 -62.21
N TRP A 42 6.43 -9.94 -61.83
CA TRP A 42 5.23 -9.15 -61.57
C TRP A 42 5.34 -8.30 -60.31
N ALA A 43 5.94 -8.84 -59.24
CA ALA A 43 6.17 -8.11 -58.01
C ALA A 43 7.10 -6.90 -58.21
N GLU A 44 8.16 -7.07 -58.99
CA GLU A 44 9.10 -6.01 -59.35
C GLU A 44 8.45 -4.98 -60.28
N LYS A 45 7.81 -5.42 -61.38
CA LYS A 45 7.14 -4.52 -62.33
C LYS A 45 6.00 -3.72 -61.70
N GLY A 46 5.31 -4.30 -60.72
CA GLY A 46 4.20 -3.68 -60.02
C GLY A 46 4.56 -2.98 -58.71
N ASN A 47 5.85 -2.94 -58.33
CA ASN A 47 6.32 -2.48 -57.02
C ASN A 47 5.49 -3.06 -55.86
N TRP A 48 5.13 -4.34 -55.92
CA TRP A 48 4.30 -4.97 -54.89
C TRP A 48 4.99 -5.03 -53.53
N GLN A 49 6.32 -4.99 -53.53
CA GLN A 49 7.14 -4.87 -52.33
C GLN A 49 6.81 -3.58 -51.55
N ASP A 50 6.63 -2.46 -52.24
CA ASP A 50 6.34 -1.15 -51.62
C ASP A 50 4.87 -1.04 -51.20
N LEU A 51 4.00 -1.85 -51.81
CA LEU A 51 2.58 -1.98 -51.45
C LEU A 51 2.34 -2.89 -50.25
N LEU A 52 3.34 -3.69 -49.86
CA LEU A 52 3.32 -4.38 -48.58
C LEU A 52 3.56 -3.33 -47.50
N SER A 53 2.48 -2.80 -46.92
CA SER A 53 2.62 -2.11 -45.64
C SER A 53 3.34 -3.08 -44.71
N HIS A 54 4.52 -2.69 -44.23
CA HIS A 54 5.14 -3.33 -43.09
C HIS A 54 4.29 -2.98 -41.88
N GLU A 55 3.08 -3.53 -41.78
CA GLU A 55 2.36 -3.55 -40.52
C GLU A 55 3.15 -4.52 -39.65
N SER A 56 3.90 -3.98 -38.68
CA SER A 56 4.54 -4.82 -37.69
C SER A 56 3.46 -5.54 -36.88
N VAL A 57 3.80 -6.65 -36.24
CA VAL A 57 2.86 -7.32 -35.31
C VAL A 57 2.32 -6.34 -34.27
N LEU A 58 3.14 -5.35 -33.88
CA LEU A 58 2.75 -4.28 -32.96
C LEU A 58 1.69 -3.34 -33.58
N ASP A 59 1.85 -2.97 -34.85
CA ASP A 59 0.91 -2.09 -35.56
C ASP A 59 -0.44 -2.79 -35.80
N ALA A 60 -0.41 -4.09 -36.13
CA ALA A 60 -1.61 -4.90 -36.31
C ALA A 60 -2.41 -5.05 -35.01
N ILE A 61 -1.70 -5.25 -33.89
CA ILE A 61 -2.30 -5.28 -32.55
C ILE A 61 -2.87 -3.91 -32.19
N ASN A 62 -2.12 -2.82 -32.41
CA ASN A 62 -2.58 -1.45 -32.15
C ASN A 62 -3.88 -1.12 -32.89
N ARG A 63 -3.93 -1.42 -34.19
CA ARG A 63 -5.11 -1.18 -35.00
C ARG A 63 -6.31 -2.00 -34.52
N ARG A 64 -6.09 -3.26 -34.11
CA ARG A 64 -7.17 -4.12 -33.58
C ARG A 64 -7.69 -3.62 -32.24
N ILE A 65 -6.81 -3.12 -31.36
CA ILE A 65 -7.19 -2.49 -30.09
C ILE A 65 -8.04 -1.24 -30.32
N ILE A 66 -7.63 -0.35 -31.23
CA ILE A 66 -8.39 0.87 -31.56
C ILE A 66 -9.79 0.49 -32.08
N LEU A 67 -9.85 -0.43 -33.04
CA LEU A 67 -11.11 -0.87 -33.65
C LEU A 67 -12.08 -1.50 -32.64
N LEU A 68 -11.56 -2.34 -31.73
CA LEU A 68 -12.38 -2.91 -30.67
C LEU A 68 -12.80 -1.84 -29.66
N SER A 69 -11.92 -0.91 -29.29
CA SER A 69 -12.21 0.13 -28.29
C SER A 69 -13.40 1.01 -28.68
N GLU A 70 -13.53 1.38 -29.96
CA GLU A 70 -14.58 2.25 -30.49
C GLU A 70 -15.96 1.58 -30.65
N ARG A 71 -16.08 0.25 -30.49
CA ARG A 71 -17.38 -0.44 -30.60
C ARG A 71 -18.23 -0.30 -29.35
N ASN A 72 -19.50 0.09 -29.53
CA ASN A 72 -20.52 0.10 -28.48
C ASN A 72 -21.19 -1.29 -28.37
N ASN A 73 -21.57 -1.71 -27.16
CA ASN A 73 -22.15 -3.03 -26.83
C ASN A 73 -21.24 -4.23 -27.15
N LYS A 74 -20.02 -4.24 -26.59
CA LYS A 74 -19.05 -5.33 -26.76
C LYS A 74 -19.56 -6.64 -26.16
N THR A 75 -19.32 -7.75 -26.85
CA THR A 75 -19.56 -9.09 -26.30
C THR A 75 -18.44 -9.50 -25.32
N VAL A 76 -18.70 -10.47 -24.45
CA VAL A 76 -17.71 -10.97 -23.48
C VAL A 76 -16.43 -11.45 -24.19
N PHE A 77 -16.57 -12.14 -25.33
CA PHE A 77 -15.42 -12.59 -26.12
C PHE A 77 -14.61 -11.44 -26.73
N GLU A 78 -15.25 -10.36 -27.16
CA GLU A 78 -14.55 -9.16 -27.67
C GLU A 78 -13.83 -8.40 -26.56
N GLN A 79 -14.39 -8.42 -25.34
CA GLN A 79 -13.75 -7.82 -24.17
C GLN A 79 -12.52 -8.63 -23.72
N GLU A 80 -12.62 -9.96 -23.72
CA GLU A 80 -11.46 -10.83 -23.48
C GLU A 80 -10.39 -10.71 -24.59
N GLU A 81 -10.79 -10.60 -25.86
CA GLU A 81 -9.86 -10.36 -26.98
C GLU A 81 -9.12 -9.04 -26.77
N LEU A 82 -9.84 -7.96 -26.42
CA LEU A 82 -9.26 -6.65 -26.15
C LEU A 82 -8.25 -6.70 -24.99
N ASP A 83 -8.60 -7.33 -23.87
CA ASP A 83 -7.72 -7.46 -22.72
C ASP A 83 -6.46 -8.26 -23.04
N ARG A 84 -6.57 -9.36 -23.80
CA ARG A 84 -5.41 -10.14 -24.24
C ARG A 84 -4.52 -9.34 -25.18
N LEU A 85 -5.11 -8.62 -26.15
CA LEU A 85 -4.37 -7.79 -27.09
C LEU A 85 -3.62 -6.66 -26.39
N ILE A 86 -4.25 -5.99 -25.41
CA ILE A 86 -3.60 -4.96 -24.59
C ILE A 86 -2.42 -5.55 -23.81
N ASN A 87 -2.60 -6.70 -23.17
CA ASN A 87 -1.53 -7.38 -22.44
C ASN A 87 -0.35 -7.79 -23.33
N HIS A 88 -0.62 -8.29 -24.54
CA HIS A 88 0.43 -8.62 -25.51
C HIS A 88 1.12 -7.36 -26.06
N HIS A 89 0.36 -6.28 -26.27
CA HIS A 89 0.89 -4.99 -26.70
C HIS A 89 1.91 -4.42 -25.70
N ILE A 90 1.57 -4.43 -24.40
CA ILE A 90 2.47 -4.00 -23.32
C ILE A 90 3.76 -4.84 -23.30
N LYS A 91 3.64 -6.16 -23.45
CA LYS A 91 4.81 -7.07 -23.48
C LYS A 91 5.73 -6.82 -24.67
N LEU A 92 5.17 -6.63 -25.87
CA LEU A 92 5.95 -6.36 -27.08
C LEU A 92 6.62 -4.97 -27.02
N MET A 93 5.94 -3.95 -26.50
CA MET A 93 6.54 -2.63 -26.24
C MET A 93 7.70 -2.73 -25.24
N ALA A 94 7.53 -3.47 -24.14
CA ALA A 94 8.60 -3.69 -23.18
C ALA A 94 9.82 -4.41 -23.79
N GLN A 95 9.60 -5.37 -24.70
CA GLN A 95 10.68 -6.05 -25.42
C GLN A 95 11.40 -5.14 -26.43
N GLN A 96 10.66 -4.33 -27.20
CA GLN A 96 11.27 -3.35 -28.11
C GLN A 96 12.10 -2.32 -27.35
N ASN A 97 11.61 -1.85 -26.20
CA ASN A 97 12.34 -0.92 -25.35
C ASN A 97 13.63 -1.54 -24.81
N LYS A 98 13.61 -2.80 -24.35
CA LYS A 98 14.82 -3.53 -23.93
C LYS A 98 15.83 -3.71 -25.07
N HIS A 99 15.36 -3.98 -26.28
CA HIS A 99 16.24 -4.13 -27.45
C HIS A 99 16.85 -2.78 -27.86
N ALA A 100 16.07 -1.70 -27.83
CA ALA A 100 16.54 -0.34 -28.06
C ALA A 100 17.56 0.12 -27.01
N GLU A 101 17.34 -0.22 -25.73
CA GLU A 101 18.28 0.04 -24.64
C GLU A 101 19.62 -0.69 -24.86
N LYS A 102 19.59 -1.96 -25.27
CA LYS A 102 20.82 -2.73 -25.59
C LYS A 102 21.58 -2.15 -26.78
N LEU A 103 20.87 -1.74 -27.84
CA LEU A 103 21.48 -1.09 -29.02
C LEU A 103 22.06 0.28 -28.68
N ALA A 104 21.42 1.04 -27.79
CA ALA A 104 21.92 2.32 -27.30
C ALA A 104 23.17 2.16 -26.42
N GLN A 105 23.21 1.13 -25.56
CA GLN A 105 24.40 0.80 -24.75
C GLN A 105 25.59 0.36 -25.62
N ALA A 106 25.35 -0.46 -26.65
CA ALA A 106 26.38 -0.89 -27.59
C ALA A 106 26.94 0.29 -28.42
N LYS A 107 26.11 1.28 -28.77
CA LYS A 107 26.55 2.51 -29.45
C LYS A 107 27.32 3.46 -28.53
N ALA A 108 26.97 3.53 -27.25
CA ALA A 108 27.66 4.38 -26.27
C ALA A 108 29.08 3.88 -25.95
N GLN A 109 29.33 2.57 -26.01
CA GLN A 109 30.68 2.01 -25.78
C GLN A 109 31.65 2.24 -26.94
N ASN A 110 31.16 2.47 -28.17
CA ASN A 110 32.00 2.73 -29.34
C ASN A 110 32.36 4.21 -29.56
N GLN A 111 31.87 5.14 -28.72
CA GLN A 111 32.09 6.59 -28.87
C GLN A 111 33.08 7.20 -27.87
N SER A 112 33.67 6.42 -26.95
CA SER A 112 34.68 6.93 -26.01
C SER A 112 36.11 6.70 -26.53
N GLY A 113 36.46 7.38 -27.62
CA GLY A 113 37.82 7.39 -28.17
C GLY A 113 38.07 8.58 -29.09
N TYR A 114 38.96 9.46 -28.64
CA TYR A 114 39.62 10.57 -29.34
C TYR A 114 38.91 11.92 -29.52
N SER A 115 39.79 12.94 -29.60
CA SER A 115 39.72 14.33 -29.12
C SER A 115 39.55 15.36 -30.26
N ASN A 116 39.20 16.59 -29.87
CA ASN A 116 39.36 17.92 -30.51
C ASN A 116 39.48 18.06 -32.04
N ASP A 117 38.67 18.95 -32.65
CA ASP A 117 39.12 20.28 -33.09
C ASP A 117 37.99 21.17 -33.67
N ASN A 118 38.30 22.46 -33.75
CA ASN A 118 37.49 23.61 -34.21
C ASN A 118 36.93 23.50 -35.64
N GLU A 119 35.75 24.09 -35.89
CA GLU A 119 35.54 25.26 -36.78
C GLU A 119 34.05 25.45 -37.13
N SER A 120 33.71 26.71 -37.35
CA SER A 120 32.45 27.32 -37.77
C SER A 120 31.90 26.80 -39.11
N ASP A 121 30.58 26.61 -39.20
CA ASP A 121 29.80 27.00 -40.40
C ASP A 121 28.29 27.07 -40.11
N ASP A 122 27.64 27.96 -40.85
CA ASP A 122 26.26 28.41 -40.79
C ASP A 122 25.22 27.33 -41.16
N GLY A 123 24.02 27.48 -40.58
CA GLY A 123 22.79 26.84 -41.04
C GLY A 123 22.03 26.18 -39.90
N GLU A 124 21.16 26.93 -39.22
CA GLU A 124 20.26 26.43 -38.18
C GLU A 124 19.44 25.21 -38.65
N PRO A 125 19.63 24.02 -38.07
CA PRO A 125 18.62 23.00 -38.05
C PRO A 125 17.92 23.10 -36.69
N ARG A 126 16.61 23.36 -36.67
CA ARG A 126 15.80 23.32 -35.44
C ARG A 126 16.18 22.07 -34.63
N LYS A 127 16.91 22.27 -33.52
CA LYS A 127 17.43 21.19 -32.69
C LYS A 127 16.25 20.32 -32.23
N LYS A 128 16.14 19.10 -32.76
CA LYS A 128 15.31 18.05 -32.14
C LYS A 128 15.79 17.93 -30.70
N LYS A 129 14.96 18.34 -29.71
CA LYS A 129 15.27 18.20 -28.28
C LYS A 129 15.74 16.76 -28.05
N ARG A 130 17.00 16.58 -27.63
CA ARG A 130 17.52 15.28 -27.22
C ARG A 130 16.61 14.78 -26.10
N TYR A 131 15.98 13.62 -26.29
CA TYR A 131 15.18 12.97 -25.26
C TYR A 131 16.04 12.81 -24.00
N ARG A 132 15.66 13.48 -22.91
CA ARG A 132 16.25 13.32 -21.59
C ARG A 132 15.31 12.43 -20.78
N LYS A 133 15.84 11.37 -20.19
CA LYS A 133 15.07 10.51 -19.29
C LYS A 133 14.66 11.33 -18.06
N ASN A 134 13.42 11.16 -17.60
CA ASN A 134 12.85 11.89 -16.46
C ASN A 134 13.06 13.41 -16.60
N ASP A 135 12.73 13.96 -17.78
CA ASP A 135 12.94 15.37 -18.07
C ASP A 135 11.96 16.27 -17.32
N ILE A 136 12.49 17.12 -16.45
CA ILE A 136 11.75 18.10 -15.66
C ILE A 136 12.02 19.54 -16.11
N SER A 137 12.69 19.74 -17.25
CA SER A 137 13.15 21.06 -17.69
C SER A 137 12.04 22.08 -17.99
N GLU A 138 10.81 21.61 -18.18
CA GLU A 138 9.64 22.47 -18.42
C GLU A 138 8.89 22.82 -17.11
N LEU A 139 9.31 22.27 -15.97
CA LEU A 139 8.68 22.54 -14.67
C LEU A 139 9.18 23.83 -14.05
N THR A 140 8.25 24.70 -13.65
CA THR A 140 8.56 25.98 -12.99
C THR A 140 7.98 26.08 -11.58
N GLU A 141 8.53 27.00 -10.78
CA GLU A 141 8.03 27.28 -9.42
C GLU A 141 6.56 27.71 -9.44
N GLU A 142 6.13 28.45 -10.45
CA GLU A 142 4.74 28.89 -10.60
C GLU A 142 3.77 27.73 -10.80
N GLN A 143 4.18 26.68 -11.54
CA GLN A 143 3.34 25.49 -11.71
C GLN A 143 3.16 24.73 -10.39
N PHE A 144 4.22 24.61 -9.60
CA PHE A 144 4.12 24.03 -8.25
C PHE A 144 3.28 24.90 -7.32
N GLN A 145 3.38 26.23 -7.43
CA GLN A 145 2.53 27.14 -6.67
C GLN A 145 1.05 26.99 -7.04
N GLN A 146 0.72 26.91 -8.34
CA GLN A 146 -0.65 26.67 -8.79
C GLN A 146 -1.18 25.32 -8.31
N PHE A 147 -0.36 24.27 -8.37
CA PHE A 147 -0.70 22.98 -7.79
C PHE A 147 -0.99 23.12 -6.30
N ALA A 148 -0.10 23.79 -5.56
CA ALA A 148 -0.22 23.97 -4.12
C ALA A 148 -1.51 24.70 -3.76
N ASP A 149 -1.86 25.74 -4.51
CA ASP A 149 -3.06 26.54 -4.27
C ASP A 149 -4.35 25.77 -4.49
N ASN A 150 -4.39 24.92 -5.52
CA ASN A 150 -5.57 24.17 -5.91
C ASN A 150 -5.75 22.85 -5.15
N MET A 151 -4.66 22.17 -4.78
CA MET A 151 -4.70 20.78 -4.29
C MET A 151 -4.41 20.63 -2.81
N LEU A 152 -3.68 21.56 -2.19
CA LEU A 152 -3.28 21.41 -0.78
C LEU A 152 -4.33 21.97 0.18
N PHE A 153 -4.60 21.21 1.22
CA PHE A 153 -5.34 21.67 2.39
C PHE A 153 -4.52 22.68 3.21
N GLY A 154 -5.18 23.46 4.06
CA GLY A 154 -4.56 24.54 4.83
C GLY A 154 -3.37 24.10 5.69
N TYR A 155 -3.47 22.94 6.35
CA TYR A 155 -2.35 22.41 7.15
C TYR A 155 -1.18 21.95 6.26
N GLN A 156 -1.44 21.44 5.05
CA GLN A 156 -0.39 21.08 4.08
C GLN A 156 0.32 22.33 3.54
N LYS A 157 -0.44 23.40 3.23
CA LYS A 157 0.14 24.71 2.89
C LYS A 157 1.02 25.25 4.01
N HIS A 158 0.57 25.10 5.27
CA HIS A 158 1.37 25.49 6.44
C HIS A 158 2.68 24.70 6.55
N LEU A 159 2.65 23.38 6.30
CA LEU A 159 3.86 22.56 6.24
C LEU A 159 4.83 23.02 5.15
N ARG A 160 4.31 23.38 3.97
CA ARG A 160 5.11 23.86 2.82
C ARG A 160 5.82 25.16 3.15
N ASN A 161 5.11 26.08 3.78
CA ASN A 161 5.69 27.35 4.24
C ASN A 161 6.81 27.18 5.27
N ASN A 162 6.82 26.05 6.00
CA ASN A 162 7.81 25.74 7.03
C ASN A 162 8.91 24.77 6.55
N ILE A 163 9.09 24.57 5.24
CA ILE A 163 10.11 23.65 4.69
C ILE A 163 11.56 23.97 5.09
N LYS A 164 11.85 25.24 5.43
CA LYS A 164 13.20 25.73 5.79
C LYS A 164 13.68 25.29 7.17
N LYS A 165 12.83 24.65 7.98
CA LYS A 165 13.23 24.12 9.29
C LYS A 165 14.20 22.95 9.10
N SER A 166 15.35 23.00 9.78
CA SER A 166 16.39 21.95 9.67
C SER A 166 15.85 20.60 10.13
N ILE A 167 15.20 20.54 11.30
CA ILE A 167 14.50 19.35 11.79
C ILE A 167 13.04 19.70 12.01
N ARG A 168 12.14 19.02 11.29
CA ARG A 168 10.70 19.03 11.53
C ARG A 168 10.29 17.72 12.17
N ASN A 169 9.56 17.79 13.27
CA ASN A 169 9.01 16.62 13.92
C ASN A 169 7.50 16.81 14.07
N ILE A 170 6.72 15.97 13.39
CA ILE A 170 5.31 16.22 13.14
C ILE A 170 4.49 15.05 13.66
N LEU A 171 3.69 15.31 14.69
CA LEU A 171 2.74 14.35 15.20
C LEU A 171 1.40 14.56 14.51
N LYS A 172 0.94 13.57 13.75
CA LYS A 172 -0.21 13.74 12.85
C LYS A 172 -1.27 12.66 13.04
N SER A 173 -2.50 13.02 12.67
CA SER A 173 -3.63 12.10 12.57
C SER A 173 -3.45 11.08 11.43
N ARG A 174 -4.06 9.90 11.57
CA ARG A 174 -4.08 8.87 10.52
C ARG A 174 -4.91 9.35 9.32
N GLN A 175 -4.47 8.97 8.12
CA GLN A 175 -5.21 9.20 6.86
C GLN A 175 -5.52 10.66 6.49
N ILE A 176 -4.74 11.64 6.98
CA ILE A 176 -4.86 13.06 6.55
C ILE A 176 -3.99 13.41 5.32
N GLY A 177 -3.63 12.45 4.47
CA GLY A 177 -2.83 12.72 3.27
C GLY A 177 -1.41 13.27 3.51
N ALA A 178 -0.80 13.01 4.68
CA ALA A 178 0.55 13.48 4.99
C ALA A 178 1.62 12.88 4.06
N THR A 179 1.59 11.56 3.85
CA THR A 179 2.51 10.85 2.93
C THR A 179 2.43 11.39 1.51
N TRP A 180 1.21 11.60 1.00
CA TRP A 180 0.99 12.19 -0.32
C TRP A 180 1.54 13.63 -0.41
N TYR A 181 1.33 14.44 0.63
CA TYR A 181 1.89 15.79 0.69
C TYR A 181 3.42 15.79 0.72
N PHE A 182 4.06 14.94 1.52
CA PHE A 182 5.52 14.88 1.57
C PHE A 182 6.14 14.29 0.28
N ALA A 183 5.42 13.42 -0.43
CA ALA A 183 5.78 13.00 -1.78
C ALA A 183 5.78 14.20 -2.76
N PHE A 184 4.75 15.05 -2.71
CA PHE A 184 4.71 16.31 -3.48
C PHE A 184 5.84 17.26 -3.09
N GLU A 185 6.01 17.56 -1.80
CA GLU A 185 7.02 18.50 -1.30
C GLU A 185 8.44 18.07 -1.70
N ALA A 186 8.73 16.77 -1.62
CA ALA A 186 10.01 16.22 -2.05
C ALA A 186 10.22 16.34 -3.56
N LEU A 187 9.19 16.08 -4.37
CA LEU A 187 9.26 16.25 -5.83
C LEU A 187 9.48 17.72 -6.20
N GLU A 188 8.70 18.65 -5.63
CA GLU A 188 8.86 20.10 -5.81
C GLU A 188 10.29 20.52 -5.47
N ASN A 189 10.78 20.12 -4.29
CA ASN A 189 12.11 20.49 -3.85
C ASN A 189 13.22 19.90 -4.74
N ALA A 190 13.12 18.62 -5.12
CA ALA A 190 14.08 17.97 -6.01
C ALA A 190 14.16 18.64 -7.38
N VAL A 191 13.01 19.05 -7.93
CA VAL A 191 12.93 19.74 -9.23
C VAL A 191 13.57 21.13 -9.15
N LEU A 192 13.26 21.90 -8.11
CA LEU A 192 13.72 23.28 -7.99
C LEU A 192 15.18 23.42 -7.56
N THR A 193 15.70 22.51 -6.71
CA THR A 193 17.06 22.67 -6.15
C THR A 193 18.09 21.70 -6.71
N GLY A 194 17.65 20.59 -7.33
CA GLY A 194 18.55 19.50 -7.74
C GLY A 194 19.00 18.61 -6.58
N ASP A 195 18.45 18.81 -5.37
CA ASP A 195 18.92 18.11 -4.18
C ASP A 195 18.34 16.69 -4.05
N PRO A 196 19.14 15.71 -3.59
CA PRO A 196 18.66 14.37 -3.31
C PRO A 196 17.58 14.34 -2.22
N GLN A 197 16.57 13.51 -2.41
CA GLN A 197 15.49 13.27 -1.45
C GLN A 197 15.49 11.80 -1.06
N ILE A 198 15.39 11.54 0.24
CA ILE A 198 15.48 10.20 0.79
C ILE A 198 14.26 9.92 1.67
N PHE A 199 13.60 8.81 1.40
CA PHE A 199 12.45 8.32 2.16
C PHE A 199 12.89 7.10 2.96
N LEU A 200 12.77 7.18 4.28
CA LEU A 200 13.10 6.12 5.21
C LEU A 200 11.83 5.68 5.93
N SER A 201 11.40 4.45 5.65
CA SER A 201 10.17 3.87 6.18
C SER A 201 10.39 2.61 6.99
N ALA A 202 9.41 2.24 7.82
CA ALA A 202 9.47 1.05 8.66
C ALA A 202 9.58 -0.24 7.84
N SER A 203 9.04 -0.25 6.62
CA SER A 203 9.09 -1.37 5.68
C SER A 203 9.35 -0.91 4.24
N LYS A 204 9.76 -1.85 3.37
CA LYS A 204 9.96 -1.57 1.93
C LYS A 204 8.63 -1.25 1.20
N PRO A 205 7.52 -1.98 1.44
CA PRO A 205 6.22 -1.60 0.88
C PRO A 205 5.81 -0.17 1.21
N GLN A 206 6.01 0.30 2.44
CA GLN A 206 5.74 1.68 2.83
C GLN A 206 6.58 2.69 2.04
N ALA A 207 7.88 2.43 1.87
CA ALA A 207 8.75 3.31 1.09
C ALA A 207 8.31 3.42 -0.39
N GLU A 208 7.81 2.33 -0.98
CA GLU A 208 7.27 2.31 -2.35
C GLU A 208 5.94 3.09 -2.50
N VAL A 209 5.22 3.37 -1.40
CA VAL A 209 4.05 4.27 -1.43
C VAL A 209 4.46 5.69 -1.80
N PHE A 210 5.57 6.21 -1.26
CA PHE A 210 6.09 7.53 -1.66
C PHE A 210 6.42 7.56 -3.15
N ARG A 211 7.07 6.51 -3.65
CA ARG A 211 7.40 6.39 -5.06
C ARG A 211 6.15 6.43 -5.92
N SER A 212 5.15 5.64 -5.55
CA SER A 212 3.87 5.57 -6.28
C SER A 212 3.20 6.94 -6.32
N TYR A 213 3.16 7.68 -5.20
CA TYR A 213 2.64 9.03 -5.18
C TYR A 213 3.45 10.00 -6.04
N ILE A 214 4.78 9.96 -5.99
CA ILE A 214 5.64 10.83 -6.80
C ILE A 214 5.40 10.60 -8.29
N VAL A 215 5.38 9.34 -8.73
CA VAL A 215 5.13 8.98 -10.13
C VAL A 215 3.73 9.44 -10.56
N ASN A 216 2.71 9.16 -9.75
CA ASN A 216 1.34 9.56 -10.05
C ASN A 216 1.18 11.08 -10.09
N ILE A 217 1.81 11.82 -9.17
CA ILE A 217 1.76 13.28 -9.15
C ILE A 217 2.43 13.84 -10.41
N ALA A 218 3.63 13.36 -10.74
CA ALA A 218 4.38 13.77 -11.92
C ALA A 218 3.60 13.50 -13.21
N GLU A 219 2.98 12.32 -13.33
CA GLU A 219 2.24 11.93 -14.52
C GLU A 219 0.91 12.70 -14.64
N GLN A 220 0.08 12.70 -13.59
CA GLN A 220 -1.27 13.23 -13.65
C GLN A 220 -1.34 14.75 -13.68
N PHE A 221 -0.42 15.43 -12.98
CA PHE A 221 -0.48 16.90 -12.84
C PHE A 221 0.57 17.64 -13.65
N PHE A 222 1.66 16.95 -14.01
CA PHE A 222 2.77 17.56 -14.74
C PHE A 222 3.05 16.89 -16.10
N GLY A 223 2.35 15.80 -16.43
CA GLY A 223 2.51 15.11 -17.71
C GLY A 223 3.86 14.41 -17.88
N ILE A 224 4.58 14.12 -16.78
CA ILE A 224 5.93 13.56 -16.80
C ILE A 224 5.92 12.13 -16.27
N THR A 225 6.30 11.19 -17.13
CA THR A 225 6.51 9.79 -16.73
C THR A 225 7.88 9.62 -16.08
N LEU A 226 7.89 9.42 -14.76
CA LEU A 226 9.10 9.14 -13.99
C LEU A 226 9.39 7.63 -13.90
N THR A 227 10.63 7.24 -14.14
CA THR A 227 11.07 5.83 -14.12
C THR A 227 12.43 5.65 -13.43
N GLY A 228 12.70 4.43 -12.94
CA GLY A 228 13.97 4.04 -12.29
C GLY A 228 13.84 3.75 -10.80
N ASN A 229 14.82 3.03 -10.22
CA ASN A 229 14.97 2.84 -8.78
C ASN A 229 16.46 2.92 -8.41
N PRO A 230 16.97 4.04 -7.88
CA PRO A 230 16.24 5.28 -7.55
C PRO A 230 15.74 6.03 -8.80
N ILE A 231 14.80 6.97 -8.61
CA ILE A 231 14.38 7.88 -9.68
C ILE A 231 15.40 9.01 -9.75
N ARG A 232 16.01 9.21 -10.92
CA ARG A 232 16.98 10.29 -11.17
C ARG A 232 16.41 11.31 -12.13
N LEU A 233 16.28 12.57 -11.71
CA LEU A 233 15.71 13.66 -12.52
C LEU A 233 16.76 14.23 -13.49
N SER A 234 16.32 14.94 -14.53
CA SER A 234 17.23 15.51 -15.54
C SER A 234 18.17 16.62 -15.01
N ASN A 235 17.87 17.22 -13.85
CA ASN A 235 18.75 18.14 -13.13
C ASN A 235 19.78 17.44 -12.21
N GLY A 236 19.74 16.11 -12.12
CA GLY A 236 20.65 15.31 -11.30
C GLY A 236 20.13 14.92 -9.91
N ALA A 237 18.99 15.45 -9.47
CA ALA A 237 18.37 15.05 -8.20
C ALA A 237 18.01 13.57 -8.20
N GLU A 238 18.15 12.93 -7.04
CA GLU A 238 17.84 11.51 -6.85
C GLU A 238 16.76 11.33 -5.78
N LEU A 239 15.74 10.55 -6.08
CA LEU A 239 14.67 10.17 -5.16
C LEU A 239 14.88 8.71 -4.76
N ARG A 240 15.22 8.47 -3.49
CA ARG A 240 15.62 7.16 -2.94
C ARG A 240 14.61 6.67 -1.92
N PHE A 241 14.14 5.44 -2.08
CA PHE A 241 13.12 4.81 -1.23
C PHE A 241 13.76 3.65 -0.46
N LEU A 242 13.93 3.82 0.85
CA LEU A 242 14.72 2.94 1.70
C LEU A 242 13.90 2.40 2.87
N SER A 243 14.18 1.15 3.24
CA SER A 243 13.77 0.56 4.52
C SER A 243 14.85 0.76 5.59
N THR A 244 14.52 0.53 6.86
CA THR A 244 15.42 0.60 8.03
C THR A 244 16.62 -0.38 8.06
N ASN A 245 16.91 -1.11 6.97
CA ASN A 245 18.03 -2.05 6.92
C ASN A 245 19.39 -1.34 6.74
N LYS A 246 20.33 -1.62 7.66
CA LYS A 246 21.66 -1.01 7.81
C LYS A 246 22.50 -1.01 6.53
N ASN A 247 22.44 -2.06 5.72
CA ASN A 247 23.35 -2.24 4.58
C ASN A 247 23.09 -1.26 3.42
N THR A 248 21.91 -0.63 3.37
CA THR A 248 21.47 0.19 2.24
C THR A 248 21.36 1.68 2.54
N ALA A 249 21.36 2.11 3.81
CA ALA A 249 20.98 3.49 4.14
C ALA A 249 22.16 4.43 4.44
N GLN A 250 23.27 3.97 5.03
CA GLN A 250 24.30 4.86 5.59
C GLN A 250 25.15 5.63 4.55
N SER A 251 25.13 5.26 3.27
CA SER A 251 26.03 5.85 2.25
C SER A 251 25.45 7.06 1.52
N TYR A 252 24.20 7.44 1.79
CA TYR A 252 23.51 8.49 1.04
C TYR A 252 23.25 9.72 1.89
N SER A 253 23.34 10.90 1.27
CA SER A 253 23.05 12.19 1.90
C SER A 253 22.03 12.97 1.09
N GLY A 254 21.09 13.62 1.77
CA GLY A 254 19.99 14.35 1.14
C GLY A 254 18.93 14.78 2.14
N HIS A 255 17.89 15.46 1.66
CA HIS A 255 16.73 15.79 2.48
C HIS A 255 15.97 14.51 2.86
N LEU A 256 15.81 14.28 4.16
CA LEU A 256 15.30 13.04 4.71
C LEU A 256 13.84 13.17 5.17
N TYR A 257 13.04 12.17 4.82
CA TYR A 257 11.66 11.98 5.25
C TYR A 257 11.55 10.65 5.99
N CYS A 258 11.25 10.70 7.29
CA CYS A 258 11.08 9.55 8.17
C CYS A 258 9.60 9.40 8.52
N ASP A 259 8.92 8.43 7.91
CA ASP A 259 7.50 8.21 8.16
C ASP A 259 7.25 7.19 9.27
N GLU A 260 6.13 7.36 9.96
CA GLU A 260 5.56 6.42 10.92
C GLU A 260 6.55 5.92 11.99
N TYR A 261 7.50 6.76 12.40
CA TYR A 261 8.60 6.38 13.30
C TYR A 261 8.16 5.92 14.71
N PHE A 262 6.93 6.20 15.15
CA PHE A 262 6.35 5.62 16.38
C PHE A 262 5.86 4.17 16.23
N TRP A 263 6.01 3.61 15.04
CA TRP A 263 5.64 2.24 14.68
C TRP A 263 6.84 1.45 14.15
N VAL A 264 8.05 1.94 14.46
CA VAL A 264 9.31 1.33 14.07
C VAL A 264 9.94 0.65 15.30
N PRO A 265 10.07 -0.69 15.30
CA PRO A 265 10.56 -1.42 16.48
C PRO A 265 11.90 -0.97 17.01
N ASN A 266 12.84 -0.72 16.11
CA ASN A 266 14.16 -0.21 16.48
C ASN A 266 14.29 1.26 16.12
N PHE A 267 13.49 2.10 16.77
CA PHE A 267 13.54 3.56 16.57
C PHE A 267 14.95 4.13 16.77
N LYS A 268 15.69 3.66 17.79
CA LYS A 268 17.06 4.14 18.04
C LYS A 268 17.95 3.94 16.81
N HIS A 269 17.89 2.75 16.22
CA HIS A 269 18.63 2.47 15.00
C HIS A 269 18.16 3.33 13.81
N LEU A 270 16.85 3.53 13.64
CA LEU A 270 16.33 4.43 12.62
C LEU A 270 16.87 5.85 12.81
N ASN A 271 16.86 6.37 14.04
CA ASN A 271 17.30 7.72 14.36
C ASN A 271 18.81 7.89 14.15
N GLU A 272 19.61 6.88 14.49
CA GLU A 272 21.06 6.86 14.21
C GLU A 272 21.33 6.93 12.70
N VAL A 273 20.64 6.10 11.91
CA VAL A 273 20.76 6.10 10.44
C VAL A 273 20.31 7.43 9.86
N ALA A 274 19.15 7.93 10.29
CA ALA A 274 18.60 9.21 9.84
C ALA A 274 19.57 10.38 10.10
N SER A 275 20.12 10.45 11.31
CA SER A 275 21.07 11.49 11.70
C SER A 275 22.38 11.44 10.89
N ALA A 276 22.86 10.23 10.57
CA ALA A 276 24.06 10.06 9.73
C ALA A 276 23.84 10.54 8.28
N MET A 277 22.63 10.41 7.74
CA MET A 277 22.33 10.79 6.36
C MET A 277 22.15 12.31 6.20
N ALA A 278 21.68 12.99 7.25
CA ALA A 278 21.44 14.43 7.29
C ALA A 278 22.53 15.20 8.05
N THR A 279 23.75 14.67 8.14
CA THR A 279 24.84 15.28 8.93
C THR A 279 25.29 16.67 8.44
N HIS A 280 25.13 16.99 7.15
CA HIS A 280 25.46 18.33 6.64
C HIS A 280 24.31 19.31 6.91
N ASP A 281 24.63 20.52 7.38
CA ASP A 281 23.64 21.58 7.72
C ASP A 281 22.65 21.94 6.60
N LYS A 282 23.02 21.69 5.33
CA LYS A 282 22.15 21.89 4.17
C LYS A 282 20.95 20.93 4.18
N TRP A 283 21.12 19.72 4.72
CA TRP A 283 20.11 18.68 4.68
C TRP A 283 19.08 18.87 5.80
N ARG A 284 17.82 18.64 5.45
CA ARG A 284 16.69 18.74 6.39
C ARG A 284 16.22 17.35 6.73
N THR A 285 15.71 17.18 7.95
CA THR A 285 15.07 15.93 8.38
C THR A 285 13.63 16.20 8.78
N THR A 286 12.70 15.43 8.22
CA THR A 286 11.27 15.54 8.52
C THR A 286 10.78 14.21 9.07
N TYR A 287 10.58 14.16 10.38
CA TYR A 287 9.90 13.06 11.07
C TYR A 287 8.40 13.32 11.07
N PHE A 288 7.60 12.33 10.71
CA PHE A 288 6.15 12.43 10.85
C PHE A 288 5.49 11.09 11.12
N SER A 289 4.57 11.03 12.08
CA SER A 289 3.98 9.76 12.51
C SER A 289 2.66 9.96 13.24
N THR A 290 1.79 8.95 13.24
CA THR A 290 0.73 8.86 14.26
C THR A 290 1.35 8.43 15.59
N PRO A 291 0.81 8.82 16.75
CA PRO A 291 1.33 8.34 18.04
C PRO A 291 1.07 6.85 18.22
N SER A 292 1.82 6.23 19.13
CA SER A 292 1.58 4.88 19.62
C SER A 292 1.45 4.87 21.15
N SER A 293 2.43 4.31 21.86
CA SER A 293 2.46 4.24 23.33
C SER A 293 3.53 5.15 23.92
N LYS A 294 3.29 5.63 25.15
CA LYS A 294 4.32 6.34 25.94
C LYS A 294 5.54 5.47 26.27
N THR A 295 5.42 4.14 26.19
CA THR A 295 6.56 3.22 26.40
C THR A 295 7.41 3.03 25.16
N HIS A 296 6.96 3.50 23.99
CA HIS A 296 7.72 3.38 22.76
C HIS A 296 9.06 4.14 22.88
N PRO A 297 10.19 3.60 22.38
CA PRO A 297 11.50 4.24 22.51
C PRO A 297 11.60 5.64 21.89
N ALA A 298 10.73 5.97 20.93
CA ALA A 298 10.67 7.30 20.31
C ALA A 298 9.88 8.34 21.14
N TYR A 299 9.16 7.93 22.19
CA TYR A 299 8.39 8.88 23.00
C TYR A 299 9.30 9.90 23.71
N PRO A 300 10.42 9.51 24.35
CA PRO A 300 11.40 10.46 24.89
C PRO A 300 12.02 11.40 23.84
N PHE A 301 12.19 10.94 22.60
CA PHE A 301 12.66 11.76 21.48
C PHE A 301 11.65 12.88 21.15
N TRP A 302 10.37 12.53 21.10
CA TRP A 302 9.30 13.50 20.87
C TRP A 302 9.08 14.47 22.03
N THR A 303 9.11 14.02 23.28
CA THR A 303 8.91 14.91 24.44
C THR A 303 10.13 15.77 24.77
N GLY A 304 11.27 15.49 24.14
CA GLY A 304 12.56 16.09 24.45
C GLY A 304 13.21 15.55 25.73
N ASP A 305 12.65 14.51 26.35
CA ASP A 305 13.24 13.85 27.52
C ASP A 305 14.59 13.23 27.19
N GLU A 306 14.75 12.69 25.98
CA GLU A 306 16.04 12.15 25.52
C GLU A 306 17.12 13.24 25.46
N TRP A 307 16.79 14.42 24.92
CA TRP A 307 17.70 15.57 24.86
C TRP A 307 18.02 16.16 26.23
N ARG A 308 17.03 16.19 27.14
CA ARG A 308 17.26 16.59 28.54
C ARG A 308 18.26 15.67 29.21
N GLY A 309 18.14 14.37 28.98
CA GLY A 309 19.01 13.35 29.55
C GLY A 309 19.20 13.54 31.06
N ASN A 310 20.44 13.38 31.52
CA ASN A 310 20.82 13.59 32.92
C ASN A 310 21.52 14.94 33.16
N GLU A 311 21.56 15.83 32.17
CA GLU A 311 22.28 17.10 32.26
C GLU A 311 21.52 18.10 33.14
N LYS A 312 22.20 18.61 34.19
CA LYS A 312 21.59 19.53 35.16
C LYS A 312 21.02 20.81 34.51
N GLU A 313 21.70 21.32 33.49
CA GLU A 313 21.32 22.54 32.77
C GLU A 313 20.04 22.35 31.94
N ARG A 314 19.83 21.15 31.39
CA ARG A 314 18.68 20.84 30.52
C ARG A 314 17.49 20.28 31.29
N LYS A 315 17.72 19.67 32.46
CA LYS A 315 16.70 18.94 33.24
C LYS A 315 15.39 19.70 33.47
N ASN A 316 15.46 21.02 33.66
CA ASN A 316 14.31 21.89 33.94
C ASN A 316 13.87 22.74 32.75
N VAL A 317 14.46 22.53 31.56
CA VAL A 317 14.09 23.27 30.35
C VAL A 317 12.68 22.87 29.93
N LYS A 318 11.78 23.86 29.90
CA LYS A 318 10.38 23.66 29.53
C LYS A 318 10.25 23.54 28.02
N PHE A 319 9.56 22.49 27.59
CA PHE A 319 9.14 22.33 26.19
C PHE A 319 7.74 22.92 26.00
N PRO A 320 7.40 23.33 24.76
CA PRO A 320 6.05 23.77 24.43
C PRO A 320 5.00 22.70 24.81
N THR A 321 3.85 23.17 25.27
CA THR A 321 2.70 22.32 25.56
C THR A 321 2.11 21.75 24.26
N PHE A 322 1.33 20.67 24.40
CA PHE A 322 0.63 20.07 23.25
C PHE A 322 -0.20 21.10 22.45
N LYS A 323 -0.92 21.98 23.15
CA LYS A 323 -1.78 22.99 22.53
C LYS A 323 -0.99 24.06 21.78
N GLU A 324 0.18 24.45 22.31
CA GLU A 324 1.08 25.37 21.60
C GLU A 324 1.68 24.72 20.35
N MET A 325 2.03 23.43 20.42
CA MET A 325 2.49 22.68 19.25
C MET A 325 1.37 22.43 18.23
N GLN A 326 0.11 22.35 18.64
CA GLN A 326 -1.05 22.21 17.74
C GLN A 326 -1.38 23.52 17.00
N ASP A 327 -1.06 24.66 17.60
CA ASP A 327 -1.29 25.99 17.07
C ASP A 327 -0.20 26.41 16.06
N GLY A 328 -0.05 25.65 14.98
CA GLY A 328 0.90 25.96 13.90
C GLY A 328 2.37 25.64 14.21
N GLY A 329 2.66 24.93 15.29
CA GLY A 329 3.99 24.40 15.62
C GLY A 329 4.93 25.38 16.33
N ARG A 330 5.96 24.86 16.99
CA ARG A 330 6.92 25.63 17.82
C ARG A 330 8.35 25.12 17.65
N ASP A 331 9.30 26.05 17.56
CA ASP A 331 10.72 25.73 17.71
C ASP A 331 10.98 25.33 19.16
N CYS A 332 11.55 24.15 19.36
CA CYS A 332 11.80 23.59 20.67
C CYS A 332 13.27 23.76 21.09
N PRO A 333 13.56 23.68 22.41
CA PRO A 333 14.92 23.90 22.92
C PRO A 333 16.00 22.93 22.41
N ASP A 334 15.61 21.78 21.89
CA ASP A 334 16.49 20.78 21.28
C ASP A 334 16.76 21.02 19.77
N GLY A 335 16.35 22.16 19.24
CA GLY A 335 16.57 22.54 17.85
C GLY A 335 15.57 21.93 16.85
N GLN A 336 14.56 21.20 17.32
CA GLN A 336 13.51 20.65 16.46
C GLN A 336 12.29 21.56 16.42
N TRP A 337 11.70 21.75 15.23
CA TRP A 337 10.38 22.34 15.10
C TRP A 337 9.32 21.26 15.24
N ARG A 338 8.48 21.36 16.28
CA ARG A 338 7.42 20.39 16.56
C ARG A 338 6.06 20.92 16.15
N TYR A 339 5.27 20.10 15.48
CA TYR A 339 3.91 20.46 15.06
C TYR A 339 2.94 19.30 15.26
N VAL A 340 1.76 19.57 15.79
CA VAL A 340 0.69 18.59 16.00
C VAL A 340 -0.47 18.89 15.05
N ILE A 341 -0.95 17.85 14.35
CA ILE A 341 -2.08 17.96 13.42
C ILE A 341 -3.10 16.87 13.73
N THR A 342 -4.16 17.21 14.48
CA THR A 342 -5.28 16.29 14.72
C THR A 342 -6.20 16.22 13.50
N LEU A 343 -7.12 15.25 13.48
CA LEU A 343 -8.16 15.18 12.45
C LEU A 343 -9.03 16.45 12.45
N GLU A 344 -9.35 16.99 13.63
CA GLU A 344 -10.12 18.23 13.75
C GLU A 344 -9.38 19.43 13.14
N ASP A 345 -8.06 19.53 13.37
CA ASP A 345 -7.24 20.57 12.76
C ASP A 345 -7.18 20.43 11.24
N ALA A 346 -7.05 19.20 10.74
CA ALA A 346 -7.06 18.92 9.32
C ALA A 346 -8.40 19.33 8.67
N ILE A 347 -9.53 18.96 9.29
CA ILE A 347 -10.87 19.34 8.82
C ILE A 347 -11.06 20.85 8.85
N LYS A 348 -10.62 21.51 9.93
CA LYS A 348 -10.63 22.98 10.02
C LYS A 348 -9.77 23.63 8.92
N GLY A 349 -8.69 22.95 8.51
CA GLY A 349 -7.86 23.31 7.37
C GLY A 349 -8.45 22.95 5.99
N GLY A 350 -9.69 22.47 5.92
CA GLY A 350 -10.38 22.15 4.67
C GLY A 350 -10.35 20.68 4.25
N PHE A 351 -9.75 19.78 5.05
CA PHE A 351 -9.77 18.34 4.77
C PHE A 351 -11.20 17.79 4.75
N ASN A 352 -11.62 17.23 3.63
CA ASN A 352 -13.00 16.80 3.39
C ASN A 352 -13.12 15.32 2.96
N LEU A 353 -12.04 14.55 3.06
CA LEU A 353 -12.00 13.14 2.60
C LEU A 353 -12.42 12.13 3.68
N ALA A 354 -12.61 12.57 4.93
CA ALA A 354 -13.12 11.72 6.00
C ALA A 354 -14.19 12.43 6.84
N SER A 355 -15.13 11.66 7.37
CA SER A 355 -16.14 12.13 8.31
C SER A 355 -15.71 11.79 9.74
N ILE A 356 -15.50 12.82 10.56
CA ILE A 356 -15.14 12.66 11.96
C ILE A 356 -16.19 11.88 12.75
N ASP A 357 -17.48 12.12 12.49
CA ASP A 357 -18.57 11.44 13.19
C ASP A 357 -18.60 9.95 12.85
N LYS A 358 -18.37 9.58 11.59
CA LYS A 358 -18.23 8.16 11.21
C LYS A 358 -17.06 7.49 11.92
N LEU A 359 -15.95 8.19 12.09
CA LEU A 359 -14.76 7.66 12.77
C LEU A 359 -14.96 7.57 14.29
N ARG A 360 -15.62 8.54 14.91
CA ARG A 360 -16.01 8.51 16.33
C ARG A 360 -16.95 7.34 16.65
N ASN A 361 -17.87 7.02 15.74
CA ASN A 361 -18.76 5.87 15.88
C ASN A 361 -18.09 4.54 15.50
N ARG A 362 -16.92 4.58 14.84
CA ARG A 362 -16.18 3.37 14.45
C ARG A 362 -15.25 2.88 15.53
N TYR A 363 -14.64 3.79 16.27
CA TYR A 363 -13.60 3.44 17.21
C TYR A 363 -14.00 3.89 18.60
N ASN A 364 -13.69 3.08 19.61
CA ASN A 364 -13.74 3.55 20.99
C ASN A 364 -12.92 4.84 21.18
N LYS A 365 -13.29 5.60 22.20
CA LYS A 365 -12.67 6.89 22.51
C LYS A 365 -11.14 6.87 22.54
N ASP A 366 -10.52 5.86 23.14
CA ASP A 366 -9.06 5.77 23.26
C ASP A 366 -8.39 5.47 21.92
N THR A 367 -8.94 4.52 21.16
CA THR A 367 -8.47 4.19 19.81
C THR A 367 -8.65 5.38 18.87
N PHE A 368 -9.80 6.06 18.93
CA PHE A 368 -10.05 7.28 18.18
C PHE A 368 -9.03 8.37 18.55
N ASN A 369 -8.80 8.59 19.85
CA ASN A 369 -7.87 9.60 20.32
C ASN A 369 -6.43 9.31 19.91
N MET A 370 -6.02 8.05 19.94
CA MET A 370 -4.69 7.65 19.49
C MET A 370 -4.52 7.83 17.99
N LEU A 371 -5.45 7.29 17.19
CA LEU A 371 -5.31 7.29 15.73
C LEU A 371 -5.56 8.68 15.12
N TYR A 372 -6.49 9.47 15.67
CA TYR A 372 -7.00 10.68 15.04
C TYR A 372 -6.79 11.97 15.82
N MET A 373 -6.56 11.91 17.14
CA MET A 373 -6.37 13.09 18.00
C MET A 373 -4.94 13.24 18.55
N CYS A 374 -3.99 12.47 18.04
CA CYS A 374 -2.58 12.55 18.40
C CYS A 374 -2.30 12.29 19.90
N VAL A 375 -3.10 11.44 20.55
CA VAL A 375 -2.95 11.11 21.98
C VAL A 375 -2.16 9.81 22.16
N PHE A 376 -1.09 9.83 22.94
CA PHE A 376 -0.34 8.62 23.28
C PHE A 376 -1.07 7.78 24.33
N VAL A 377 -1.05 6.46 24.16
CA VAL A 377 -1.63 5.54 25.13
C VAL A 377 -0.73 5.38 26.35
N ASP A 378 -1.32 5.47 27.53
CA ASP A 378 -0.66 5.18 28.81
C ASP A 378 -0.68 3.67 29.09
N SER A 379 0.48 3.09 29.37
CA SER A 379 0.64 1.65 29.57
C SER A 379 0.26 1.17 30.98
N GLY A 380 -0.01 2.07 31.94
CA GLY A 380 -0.11 1.70 33.36
C GLY A 380 -1.23 0.71 33.71
N ALA A 381 -2.36 0.73 32.98
CA ALA A 381 -3.52 -0.13 33.24
C ALA A 381 -3.86 -1.10 32.09
N SER A 382 -3.13 -1.04 30.98
CA SER A 382 -3.37 -1.88 29.82
C SER A 382 -2.95 -3.33 30.10
N VAL A 383 -3.75 -4.30 29.65
CA VAL A 383 -3.43 -5.73 29.74
C VAL A 383 -2.27 -6.07 28.82
N PHE A 384 -2.27 -5.49 27.61
CA PHE A 384 -1.29 -5.75 26.57
C PHE A 384 -0.30 -4.60 26.51
N LYS A 385 0.99 -4.91 26.47
CA LYS A 385 2.03 -3.89 26.31
C LYS A 385 2.37 -3.77 24.84
N TYR A 386 2.74 -2.56 24.43
CA TYR A 386 3.13 -2.28 23.05
C TYR A 386 4.27 -3.21 22.58
N ASN A 387 5.30 -3.39 23.41
CA ASN A 387 6.47 -4.20 23.05
C ASN A 387 6.14 -5.69 22.83
N ASP A 388 5.08 -6.21 23.45
CA ASP A 388 4.66 -7.60 23.26
C ASP A 388 3.83 -7.72 21.96
N LEU A 389 2.94 -6.74 21.72
CA LEU A 389 2.16 -6.66 20.47
C LEU A 389 3.04 -6.43 19.23
N GLU A 390 4.12 -5.68 19.37
CA GLU A 390 5.07 -5.41 18.30
C GLU A 390 5.71 -6.68 17.73
N LYS A 391 5.93 -7.69 18.57
CA LYS A 391 6.48 -8.98 18.16
C LYS A 391 5.48 -9.83 17.37
N CYS A 392 4.20 -9.49 17.47
CA CYS A 392 3.10 -10.09 16.72
C CYS A 392 2.93 -9.41 15.34
N TRP A 393 3.77 -8.45 14.96
CA TRP A 393 3.67 -7.84 13.63
C TRP A 393 4.44 -8.62 12.58
N VAL A 394 3.85 -8.71 11.39
CA VAL A 394 4.48 -9.30 10.22
C VAL A 394 4.28 -8.40 8.99
N ASP A 395 5.22 -8.48 8.04
CA ASP A 395 5.01 -7.98 6.69
C ASP A 395 4.25 -9.06 5.92
N VAL A 396 2.96 -8.82 5.64
CA VAL A 396 2.10 -9.80 4.97
C VAL A 396 2.55 -10.12 3.54
N GLY A 397 3.43 -9.30 2.95
CA GLY A 397 4.08 -9.64 1.68
C GLY A 397 5.02 -10.86 1.77
N LEU A 398 5.32 -11.33 2.98
CA LEU A 398 6.05 -12.58 3.23
C LEU A 398 5.14 -13.81 3.23
N TRP A 399 3.82 -13.64 3.28
CA TRP A 399 2.89 -14.75 3.19
C TRP A 399 2.72 -15.16 1.73
N GLU A 400 3.11 -16.40 1.39
CA GLU A 400 3.03 -16.94 0.02
C GLU A 400 1.69 -17.63 -0.28
N ASP A 401 0.78 -17.68 0.69
CA ASP A 401 -0.43 -18.50 0.67
C ASP A 401 -1.72 -17.70 0.90
N HIS A 402 -1.64 -16.37 1.09
CA HIS A 402 -2.80 -15.50 1.26
C HIS A 402 -2.85 -14.39 0.20
N PHE A 403 -3.83 -14.49 -0.71
CA PHE A 403 -4.06 -13.56 -1.81
C PHE A 403 -5.48 -12.96 -1.74
N PRO A 404 -5.68 -11.80 -1.07
CA PRO A 404 -6.99 -11.23 -0.78
C PRO A 404 -7.94 -11.05 -1.99
N ASP A 405 -7.38 -10.79 -3.16
CA ASP A 405 -8.13 -10.50 -4.39
C ASP A 405 -8.55 -11.77 -5.16
N GLU A 406 -8.04 -12.94 -4.78
CA GLU A 406 -8.41 -14.19 -5.44
C GLU A 406 -9.80 -14.70 -5.02
N PRO A 407 -10.49 -15.49 -5.85
CA PRO A 407 -11.77 -16.10 -5.47
C PRO A 407 -11.69 -16.96 -4.20
N ARG A 408 -10.53 -17.59 -3.98
CA ARG A 408 -10.20 -18.39 -2.79
C ARG A 408 -8.95 -17.82 -2.12
N PRO A 409 -9.07 -16.75 -1.31
CA PRO A 409 -7.91 -15.99 -0.85
C PRO A 409 -6.90 -16.78 -0.03
N PHE A 410 -7.31 -17.87 0.61
CA PHE A 410 -6.45 -18.73 1.41
C PHE A 410 -6.54 -20.20 0.96
N GLY A 411 -6.83 -20.41 -0.34
CA GLY A 411 -7.00 -21.73 -0.93
C GLY A 411 -7.98 -22.62 -0.15
N ASN A 412 -7.54 -23.83 0.17
CA ASN A 412 -8.29 -24.79 0.99
C ASN A 412 -7.80 -24.86 2.44
N ARG A 413 -6.97 -23.90 2.88
CA ARG A 413 -6.54 -23.86 4.28
C ARG A 413 -7.71 -23.44 5.16
N GLU A 414 -7.74 -24.02 6.34
CA GLU A 414 -8.76 -23.74 7.35
C GLU A 414 -8.65 -22.29 7.84
N VAL A 415 -9.80 -21.67 8.10
CA VAL A 415 -9.90 -20.39 8.80
C VAL A 415 -10.98 -20.42 9.88
N TRP A 416 -10.82 -19.55 10.87
CA TRP A 416 -11.79 -19.29 11.94
C TRP A 416 -12.32 -17.86 11.82
N GLY A 417 -13.62 -17.70 12.04
CA GLY A 417 -14.31 -16.41 12.05
C GLY A 417 -14.65 -15.98 13.47
N GLY A 418 -14.64 -14.68 13.72
CA GLY A 418 -15.15 -14.11 14.97
C GLY A 418 -15.93 -12.83 14.70
N TYR A 419 -17.11 -12.71 15.29
CA TYR A 419 -18.04 -11.60 15.08
C TYR A 419 -18.39 -10.90 16.38
N ASP A 420 -18.08 -9.60 16.43
CA ASP A 420 -18.49 -8.69 17.51
C ASP A 420 -19.60 -7.74 17.00
N PRO A 421 -20.84 -7.84 17.52
CA PRO A 421 -21.96 -7.00 17.11
C PRO A 421 -21.86 -5.59 17.67
N ALA A 422 -22.35 -4.62 16.89
CA ALA A 422 -22.58 -3.26 17.37
C ALA A 422 -23.62 -3.23 18.50
N ARG A 423 -23.44 -2.40 19.55
CA ARG A 423 -24.36 -2.39 20.71
C ARG A 423 -25.51 -1.38 20.60
N SER A 424 -25.36 -0.27 19.87
CA SER A 424 -26.44 0.51 19.23
C SER A 424 -25.82 1.72 18.52
N GLY A 425 -26.00 1.89 17.20
CA GLY A 425 -25.38 2.99 16.44
C GLY A 425 -23.88 2.84 16.13
N ASP A 426 -23.24 1.83 16.73
CA ASP A 426 -21.81 1.52 16.59
C ASP A 426 -21.48 0.68 15.35
N THR A 427 -20.19 0.41 15.20
CA THR A 427 -19.62 -0.47 14.17
C THR A 427 -19.53 -1.90 14.69
N SER A 428 -19.87 -2.87 13.84
CA SER A 428 -19.63 -4.31 14.10
C SER A 428 -18.32 -4.73 13.44
N ALA A 429 -17.64 -5.71 14.03
CA ALA A 429 -16.37 -6.23 13.50
C ALA A 429 -16.47 -7.73 13.19
N PHE A 430 -15.86 -8.15 12.08
CA PHE A 430 -15.70 -9.55 11.73
C PHE A 430 -14.25 -9.86 11.39
N ALA A 431 -13.59 -10.71 12.17
CA ALA A 431 -12.21 -11.13 11.95
C ALA A 431 -12.14 -12.51 11.31
N ILE A 432 -11.20 -12.70 10.39
CA ILE A 432 -10.83 -14.01 9.83
C ILE A 432 -9.41 -14.34 10.26
N LEU A 433 -9.26 -15.50 10.91
CA LEU A 433 -7.99 -16.00 11.44
C LEU A 433 -7.61 -17.29 10.73
N ALA A 434 -6.36 -17.46 10.35
CA ALA A 434 -5.81 -18.77 10.04
C ALA A 434 -5.24 -19.39 11.33
N PRO A 435 -5.80 -20.50 11.83
CA PRO A 435 -5.18 -21.24 12.93
C PRO A 435 -3.89 -21.95 12.47
N PRO A 436 -2.96 -22.23 13.40
CA PRO A 436 -1.80 -23.07 13.13
C PRO A 436 -2.22 -24.43 12.56
N SER A 437 -1.69 -24.79 11.39
CA SER A 437 -1.90 -26.12 10.80
C SER A 437 -0.81 -27.11 11.19
N VAL A 438 0.35 -26.62 11.64
CA VAL A 438 1.48 -27.43 12.13
C VAL A 438 2.01 -26.86 13.44
N PRO A 439 2.65 -27.70 14.30
CA PRO A 439 3.30 -27.20 15.51
C PRO A 439 4.32 -26.10 15.21
N GLY A 440 4.26 -25.01 15.98
CA GLY A 440 5.15 -23.85 15.81
C GLY A 440 4.69 -22.83 14.76
N GLU A 441 3.65 -23.13 13.96
CA GLU A 441 3.01 -22.09 13.15
C GLU A 441 2.22 -21.12 14.04
N ARG A 442 2.23 -19.84 13.67
CA ARG A 442 1.46 -18.78 14.36
C ARG A 442 0.04 -18.71 13.80
N PHE A 443 -0.90 -18.30 14.65
CA PHE A 443 -2.17 -17.76 14.20
C PHE A 443 -1.91 -16.55 13.30
N ARG A 444 -2.62 -16.44 12.18
CA ARG A 444 -2.54 -15.25 11.32
C ARG A 444 -3.88 -14.54 11.30
N VAL A 445 -3.93 -13.28 11.68
CA VAL A 445 -5.11 -12.43 11.43
C VAL A 445 -5.07 -12.01 9.96
N LEU A 446 -5.88 -12.68 9.13
CA LEU A 446 -5.87 -12.47 7.69
C LEU A 446 -6.54 -11.16 7.30
N VAL A 447 -7.68 -10.85 7.92
CA VAL A 447 -8.46 -9.63 7.66
C VAL A 447 -9.45 -9.34 8.78
N VAL A 448 -9.71 -8.06 9.02
CA VAL A 448 -10.80 -7.58 9.88
C VAL A 448 -11.71 -6.66 9.08
N TYR A 449 -13.00 -7.01 9.00
CA TYR A 449 -14.03 -6.21 8.37
C TYR A 449 -14.77 -5.38 9.42
N TYR A 450 -15.11 -4.14 9.06
CA TYR A 450 -15.88 -3.23 9.91
C TYR A 450 -17.16 -2.81 9.18
N TRP A 451 -18.32 -3.03 9.80
CA TRP A 451 -19.62 -2.68 9.23
C TRP A 451 -20.38 -1.70 10.12
N GLN A 452 -20.69 -0.53 9.56
CA GLN A 452 -21.37 0.56 10.26
C GLN A 452 -22.82 0.71 9.77
N GLY A 453 -23.78 0.75 10.71
CA GLY A 453 -25.19 1.05 10.39
C GLY A 453 -25.88 0.05 9.46
N MET A 454 -25.27 -1.11 9.19
CA MET A 454 -25.86 -2.15 8.35
C MET A 454 -26.88 -2.95 9.16
N ALA A 455 -28.03 -3.24 8.55
CA ALA A 455 -28.98 -4.19 9.14
C ALA A 455 -28.31 -5.55 9.35
N TRP A 456 -28.59 -6.21 10.47
CA TRP A 456 -28.06 -7.53 10.83
C TRP A 456 -28.22 -8.58 9.72
N LYS A 457 -29.34 -8.55 8.97
CA LYS A 457 -29.55 -9.35 7.73
C LYS A 457 -28.46 -9.15 6.68
N HIS A 458 -28.04 -7.91 6.46
CA HIS A 458 -26.99 -7.59 5.49
C HIS A 458 -25.62 -8.07 5.99
N GLN A 459 -25.37 -7.93 7.29
CA GLN A 459 -24.12 -8.42 7.90
C GLN A 459 -24.03 -9.95 7.81
N ALA A 460 -25.11 -10.69 8.09
CA ALA A 460 -25.16 -12.14 7.89
C ALA A 460 -24.91 -12.54 6.43
N LYS A 461 -25.48 -11.81 5.46
CA LYS A 461 -25.20 -12.02 4.03
C LYS A 461 -23.73 -11.78 3.69
N LYS A 462 -23.08 -10.78 4.29
CA LYS A 462 -21.64 -10.55 4.11
C LYS A 462 -20.81 -11.70 4.68
N ILE A 463 -21.18 -12.23 5.85
CA ILE A 463 -20.55 -13.45 6.39
C ILE A 463 -20.76 -14.63 5.44
N GLN A 464 -21.94 -14.78 4.83
CA GLN A 464 -22.22 -15.82 3.84
C GLN A 464 -21.36 -15.68 2.56
N GLU A 465 -21.18 -14.45 2.06
CA GLU A 465 -20.27 -14.17 0.94
C GLU A 465 -18.82 -14.58 1.31
N LEU A 466 -18.36 -14.24 2.51
CA LEU A 466 -17.04 -14.64 2.99
C LEU A 466 -16.93 -16.17 3.17
N TYR A 467 -17.98 -16.82 3.66
CA TYR A 467 -18.07 -18.27 3.82
C TYR A 467 -17.92 -19.02 2.49
N SER A 468 -18.37 -18.43 1.38
CA SER A 468 -18.16 -19.00 0.05
C SER A 468 -16.71 -18.90 -0.44
N ARG A 469 -15.95 -17.90 0.04
CA ARG A 469 -14.57 -17.61 -0.38
C ARG A 469 -13.53 -18.32 0.49
N TYR A 470 -13.77 -18.42 1.79
CA TYR A 470 -12.86 -19.04 2.74
C TYR A 470 -13.40 -20.36 3.29
N ARG A 471 -12.52 -21.29 3.68
CA ARG A 471 -12.92 -22.55 4.30
C ARG A 471 -13.04 -22.39 5.82
N PHE A 472 -14.19 -21.88 6.27
CA PHE A 472 -14.47 -21.78 7.70
C PHE A 472 -14.71 -23.16 8.33
N THR A 473 -14.12 -23.38 9.50
CA THR A 473 -14.40 -24.54 10.37
C THR A 473 -14.91 -24.12 11.75
N HIS A 474 -14.79 -22.83 12.07
CA HIS A 474 -15.31 -22.21 13.28
C HIS A 474 -15.74 -20.77 12.99
N ILE A 475 -16.86 -20.34 13.56
CA ILE A 475 -17.35 -18.96 13.55
C ILE A 475 -17.92 -18.63 14.93
N GLY A 476 -17.17 -17.92 15.76
CA GLY A 476 -17.65 -17.43 17.06
C GLY A 476 -18.46 -16.15 16.92
N ILE A 477 -19.68 -16.10 17.47
CA ILE A 477 -20.59 -14.94 17.35
C ILE A 477 -21.04 -14.51 18.74
N ASP A 478 -20.77 -13.25 19.14
CA ASP A 478 -21.36 -12.68 20.36
C ASP A 478 -22.87 -12.48 20.20
N THR A 479 -23.65 -13.11 21.07
CA THR A 479 -25.12 -13.06 21.07
C THR A 479 -25.72 -12.26 22.23
N THR A 480 -24.90 -11.55 23.00
CA THR A 480 -25.33 -10.79 24.20
C THR A 480 -26.24 -9.60 23.87
N GLY A 481 -26.36 -9.22 22.59
CA GLY A 481 -27.23 -8.17 22.09
C GLY A 481 -27.82 -8.48 20.71
N ILE A 482 -27.75 -7.51 19.78
CA ILE A 482 -28.30 -7.67 18.41
C ILE A 482 -27.65 -8.81 17.62
N GLY A 483 -26.50 -9.32 18.06
CA GLY A 483 -25.78 -10.43 17.43
C GLY A 483 -26.55 -11.75 17.43
N HIS A 484 -27.58 -11.91 18.27
CA HIS A 484 -28.45 -13.09 18.22
C HIS A 484 -29.12 -13.27 16.84
N GLY A 485 -29.59 -12.20 16.22
CA GLY A 485 -30.20 -12.29 14.89
C GLY A 485 -29.19 -12.66 13.79
N VAL A 486 -27.94 -12.20 13.91
CA VAL A 486 -26.86 -12.60 12.99
C VAL A 486 -26.52 -14.07 13.20
N TYR A 487 -26.44 -14.52 14.45
CA TYR A 487 -26.18 -15.91 14.80
C TYR A 487 -27.19 -16.87 14.16
N GLU A 488 -28.50 -16.61 14.31
CA GLU A 488 -29.55 -17.45 13.70
C GLU A 488 -29.35 -17.59 12.18
N MET A 489 -29.08 -16.48 11.49
CA MET A 489 -28.90 -16.48 10.04
C MET A 489 -27.62 -17.14 9.57
N VAL A 490 -26.54 -17.03 10.35
CA VAL A 490 -25.27 -17.69 10.02
C VAL A 490 -25.39 -19.20 10.28
N GLN A 491 -26.12 -19.59 11.32
CA GLN A 491 -26.39 -20.99 11.63
C GLN A 491 -27.15 -21.70 10.50
N ASP A 492 -28.01 -21.01 9.75
CA ASP A 492 -28.75 -21.59 8.61
C ASP A 492 -27.83 -22.15 7.51
N PHE A 493 -26.69 -21.50 7.24
CA PHE A 493 -25.76 -21.92 6.19
C PHE A 493 -24.44 -22.51 6.70
N ALA A 494 -24.09 -22.30 7.97
CA ALA A 494 -22.89 -22.81 8.63
C ALA A 494 -23.21 -23.44 10.00
N PRO A 495 -24.13 -24.43 10.09
CA PRO A 495 -24.64 -24.93 11.35
C PRO A 495 -23.60 -25.65 12.21
N ARG A 496 -22.56 -26.22 11.59
CA ARG A 496 -21.52 -26.99 12.30
C ARG A 496 -20.36 -26.12 12.77
N GLU A 497 -20.11 -25.03 12.06
CA GLU A 497 -19.01 -24.12 12.28
C GLU A 497 -19.40 -23.00 13.26
N THR A 498 -20.67 -22.64 13.33
CA THR A 498 -21.14 -21.49 14.12
C THR A 498 -21.25 -21.83 15.61
N MET A 499 -20.61 -21.02 16.45
CA MET A 499 -20.64 -21.12 17.90
C MET A 499 -21.20 -19.84 18.52
N GLU A 500 -22.19 -20.02 19.41
CA GLU A 500 -22.73 -18.93 20.22
C GLU A 500 -21.76 -18.54 21.35
N ILE A 501 -21.50 -17.24 21.49
CA ILE A 501 -20.73 -16.65 22.60
C ILE A 501 -21.65 -15.73 23.40
N ARG A 502 -22.06 -16.18 24.60
CA ARG A 502 -22.80 -15.34 25.55
C ARG A 502 -21.83 -14.73 26.56
N TYR A 503 -21.77 -13.40 26.64
CA TYR A 503 -20.89 -12.72 27.59
C TYR A 503 -21.36 -12.91 29.04
N SER A 504 -20.63 -13.75 29.75
CA SER A 504 -20.54 -13.73 31.21
C SER A 504 -19.20 -13.10 31.64
N LEU A 505 -19.05 -12.80 32.93
CA LEU A 505 -17.76 -12.38 33.47
C LEU A 505 -16.66 -13.44 33.20
N SER A 506 -17.00 -14.72 33.33
CA SER A 506 -16.06 -15.82 33.07
C SER A 506 -15.68 -15.93 31.60
N MET A 507 -16.64 -15.82 30.67
CA MET A 507 -16.38 -15.85 29.23
C MET A 507 -15.47 -14.68 28.82
N LYS A 508 -15.73 -13.47 29.33
CA LYS A 508 -14.90 -12.29 29.06
C LYS A 508 -13.47 -12.48 29.54
N THR A 509 -13.29 -13.01 30.75
CA THR A 509 -11.97 -13.36 31.27
C THR A 509 -11.27 -14.41 30.42
N GLN A 510 -11.99 -15.46 29.99
CA GLN A 510 -11.43 -16.52 29.15
C GLN A 510 -10.96 -15.99 27.79
N LEU A 511 -11.75 -15.13 27.13
CA LEU A 511 -11.38 -14.47 25.87
C LEU A 511 -10.09 -13.65 26.04
N VAL A 512 -10.00 -12.83 27.08
CA VAL A 512 -8.81 -12.01 27.31
C VAL A 512 -7.60 -12.86 27.65
N LEU A 513 -7.74 -13.87 28.52
CA LEU A 513 -6.65 -14.79 28.85
C LEU A 513 -6.18 -15.57 27.63
N LYS A 514 -7.08 -15.93 26.70
CA LYS A 514 -6.68 -16.58 25.46
C LYS A 514 -5.82 -15.68 24.59
N MET A 515 -6.15 -14.40 24.52
CA MET A 515 -5.35 -13.44 23.78
C MET A 515 -4.03 -13.13 24.48
N VAL A 516 -3.99 -13.11 25.81
CA VAL A 516 -2.73 -12.99 26.58
C VAL A 516 -1.81 -14.16 26.28
N ASP A 517 -2.31 -15.39 26.34
CA ASP A 517 -1.60 -16.62 25.95
C ASP A 517 -0.97 -16.51 24.55
N LEU A 518 -1.77 -16.15 23.55
CA LEU A 518 -1.29 -16.03 22.17
C LEU A 518 -0.24 -14.93 21.98
N VAL A 519 -0.36 -13.80 22.67
CA VAL A 519 0.58 -12.68 22.56
C VAL A 519 1.87 -12.95 23.33
N ASP A 520 1.79 -13.44 24.57
CA ASP A 520 2.94 -13.72 25.42
C ASP A 520 3.82 -14.84 24.85
N GLU A 521 3.21 -15.85 24.21
CA GLU A 521 3.92 -16.93 23.52
C GLU A 521 4.33 -16.59 22.09
N GLU A 522 4.05 -15.37 21.60
CA GLU A 522 4.33 -14.93 20.22
C GLU A 522 3.72 -15.87 19.16
N ARG A 523 2.51 -16.38 19.45
CA ARG A 523 1.76 -17.36 18.66
C ARG A 523 0.68 -16.75 17.78
N ILE A 524 0.57 -15.44 17.71
CA ILE A 524 -0.32 -14.73 16.79
C ILE A 524 0.45 -13.67 16.01
N GLU A 525 0.10 -13.48 14.75
CA GLU A 525 0.65 -12.44 13.90
C GLU A 525 -0.41 -11.74 13.05
N TRP A 526 -0.20 -10.45 12.77
CA TRP A 526 -1.03 -9.65 11.87
C TRP A 526 -0.19 -8.60 11.15
N ASP A 527 -0.76 -8.03 10.10
CA ASP A 527 -0.13 -6.98 9.31
C ASP A 527 0.24 -5.76 10.19
N ARG A 528 1.52 -5.37 10.17
CA ARG A 528 2.00 -4.15 10.83
C ARG A 528 1.18 -2.91 10.46
N GLU A 529 0.64 -2.85 9.24
CA GLU A 529 -0.13 -1.69 8.78
C GLU A 529 -1.52 -1.58 9.43
N GLN A 530 -2.04 -2.68 9.99
CA GLN A 530 -3.33 -2.75 10.70
C GLN A 530 -3.19 -2.25 12.15
N LYS A 531 -2.82 -0.97 12.27
CA LYS A 531 -2.61 -0.27 13.56
C LYS A 531 -3.87 -0.26 14.42
N GLU A 532 -5.05 -0.36 13.81
CA GLU A 532 -6.35 -0.50 14.46
C GLU A 532 -6.42 -1.75 15.35
N ILE A 533 -5.79 -2.85 14.96
CA ILE A 533 -5.70 -4.07 15.79
C ILE A 533 -4.87 -3.75 17.03
N THR A 534 -3.64 -3.26 16.87
CA THR A 534 -2.77 -2.90 18.00
C THR A 534 -3.46 -1.91 18.94
N ALA A 535 -4.13 -0.89 18.39
CA ALA A 535 -4.90 0.08 19.16
C ALA A 535 -6.00 -0.58 19.99
N SER A 536 -6.73 -1.54 19.40
CA SER A 536 -7.80 -2.28 20.06
C SER A 536 -7.27 -3.12 21.22
N PHE A 537 -6.12 -3.79 21.06
CA PHE A 537 -5.48 -4.53 22.15
C PHE A 537 -5.01 -3.60 23.29
N LEU A 538 -4.36 -2.49 22.95
CA LEU A 538 -3.88 -1.51 23.96
C LEU A 538 -5.03 -0.88 24.75
N ALA A 539 -6.25 -0.82 24.19
CA ALA A 539 -7.43 -0.30 24.85
C ALA A 539 -8.01 -1.24 25.94
N ILE A 540 -7.60 -2.53 25.98
CA ILE A 540 -8.06 -3.48 27.00
C ILE A 540 -7.34 -3.22 28.32
N ARG A 541 -8.10 -2.92 29.37
CA ARG A 541 -7.59 -2.63 30.72
C ARG A 541 -8.11 -3.60 31.76
N ARG A 542 -7.34 -3.78 32.84
CA ARG A 542 -7.80 -4.45 34.06
C ARG A 542 -8.66 -3.47 34.87
N ASP A 543 -9.81 -3.93 35.36
CA ASP A 543 -10.67 -3.17 36.27
C ASP A 543 -11.22 -4.08 37.38
N THR A 544 -11.83 -3.51 38.40
CA THR A 544 -12.49 -4.25 39.47
C THR A 544 -14.00 -4.03 39.43
N THR A 545 -14.78 -5.11 39.57
CA THR A 545 -16.25 -5.02 39.53
C THR A 545 -16.77 -4.21 40.72
N SER A 546 -17.71 -3.31 40.46
CA SER A 546 -18.30 -2.39 41.46
C SER A 546 -19.02 -3.11 42.63
N LYS A 547 -19.47 -4.35 42.41
CA LYS A 547 -20.05 -5.22 43.44
C LYS A 547 -19.23 -6.51 43.53
N GLY A 548 -18.39 -6.63 44.57
CA GLY A 548 -17.69 -7.88 44.90
C GLY A 548 -16.18 -7.91 44.62
N GLY A 549 -15.60 -6.85 44.04
CA GLY A 549 -14.14 -6.72 43.92
C GLY A 549 -13.43 -7.75 43.02
N ALA A 550 -14.17 -8.56 42.27
CA ALA A 550 -13.60 -9.48 41.30
C ALA A 550 -12.89 -8.70 40.17
N MET A 551 -11.74 -9.23 39.74
CA MET A 551 -11.02 -8.70 38.59
C MET A 551 -11.86 -8.90 37.31
N THR A 552 -11.98 -7.86 36.51
CA THR A 552 -12.63 -7.88 35.20
C THR A 552 -11.76 -7.15 34.19
N PHE A 553 -12.12 -7.26 32.92
CA PHE A 553 -11.47 -6.52 31.83
C PHE A 553 -12.46 -5.54 31.23
N VAL A 554 -12.02 -4.35 30.86
CA VAL A 554 -12.86 -3.32 30.24
C VAL A 554 -12.09 -2.66 29.08
N ALA A 555 -12.80 -2.34 28.01
CA ALA A 555 -12.46 -1.21 27.15
C ALA A 555 -13.17 0.01 27.75
N ASP A 556 -12.57 1.20 27.70
CA ASP A 556 -12.82 2.33 28.61
C ASP A 556 -14.28 2.70 28.99
N ARG A 557 -14.43 3.37 30.14
CA ARG A 557 -15.54 3.43 31.14
C ARG A 557 -16.94 3.92 30.75
N SER A 558 -17.34 4.04 29.49
CA SER A 558 -18.73 4.40 29.13
C SER A 558 -19.48 3.21 28.55
N MET A 559 -20.65 2.89 29.12
CA MET A 559 -21.60 1.93 28.52
C MET A 559 -22.03 2.31 27.08
N GLU A 560 -21.69 3.51 26.62
CA GLU A 560 -22.09 4.07 25.33
C GLU A 560 -20.96 4.23 24.28
N THR A 561 -19.66 4.12 24.58
CA THR A 561 -18.61 4.52 23.59
C THR A 561 -17.29 3.73 23.63
N GLY A 562 -17.28 2.50 24.17
CA GLY A 562 -16.04 1.76 24.46
C GLY A 562 -15.96 0.37 23.85
N HIS A 563 -15.76 0.21 22.54
CA HIS A 563 -15.51 -1.11 21.96
C HIS A 563 -14.14 -1.23 21.26
N ALA A 564 -13.34 -2.16 21.77
CA ALA A 564 -12.12 -2.64 21.13
C ALA A 564 -12.53 -3.72 20.12
N ASP A 565 -13.32 -3.34 19.11
CA ASP A 565 -14.09 -4.29 18.28
C ASP A 565 -13.20 -5.33 17.60
N SER A 566 -12.07 -4.91 17.05
CA SER A 566 -11.09 -5.80 16.42
C SER A 566 -10.54 -6.82 17.42
N PHE A 567 -10.28 -6.42 18.67
CA PHE A 567 -9.79 -7.33 19.70
C PHE A 567 -10.84 -8.39 20.01
N TRP A 568 -12.11 -8.00 20.20
CA TRP A 568 -13.18 -8.94 20.53
C TRP A 568 -13.47 -9.89 19.37
N ALA A 569 -13.57 -9.37 18.15
CA ALA A 569 -13.75 -10.21 16.96
C ALA A 569 -12.60 -11.22 16.79
N ILE A 570 -11.34 -10.81 17.02
CA ILE A 570 -10.20 -11.75 17.00
C ILE A 570 -10.32 -12.76 18.15
N ALA A 571 -10.64 -12.33 19.37
CA ALA A 571 -10.80 -13.23 20.51
C ALA A 571 -11.93 -14.26 20.30
N HIS A 572 -13.04 -13.86 19.69
CA HIS A 572 -14.17 -14.73 19.35
C HIS A 572 -13.79 -15.83 18.36
N GLY A 573 -12.91 -15.54 17.40
CA GLY A 573 -12.38 -16.57 16.50
C GLY A 573 -11.34 -17.46 17.18
N ALA A 574 -10.43 -16.86 17.95
CA ALA A 574 -9.32 -17.57 18.59
C ALA A 574 -9.74 -18.52 19.72
N ILE A 575 -10.89 -18.30 20.35
CA ILE A 575 -11.39 -19.09 21.48
C ILE A 575 -11.67 -20.56 21.14
N ASN A 576 -11.77 -20.89 19.85
CA ASN A 576 -11.88 -22.28 19.40
C ASN A 576 -10.68 -23.13 19.82
N GLU A 577 -9.49 -22.53 19.96
CA GLU A 577 -8.36 -23.19 20.60
C GLU A 577 -8.48 -23.04 22.13
N PRO A 578 -8.55 -24.15 22.89
CA PRO A 578 -8.59 -24.08 24.35
C PRO A 578 -7.28 -23.50 24.92
N LEU A 579 -7.34 -22.99 26.16
CA LEU A 579 -6.16 -22.50 26.87
C LEU A 579 -5.12 -23.60 27.17
N ASN A 580 -5.55 -24.86 27.27
CA ASN A 580 -4.65 -26.00 27.47
C ASN A 580 -4.32 -26.65 26.12
N THR A 581 -3.17 -26.29 25.56
CA THR A 581 -2.68 -26.79 24.27
C THR A 581 -1.86 -28.08 24.41
N ASP A 582 -1.29 -28.36 25.58
CA ASP A 582 -0.45 -29.54 25.85
C ASP A 582 -1.22 -30.87 25.83
N ASN A 583 -2.54 -30.84 26.08
CA ASN A 583 -3.38 -32.04 26.13
C ASN A 583 -4.49 -31.99 25.08
N GLN A 584 -4.14 -32.14 23.79
CA GLN A 584 -5.16 -32.45 22.78
C GLN A 584 -5.86 -33.78 23.14
N ARG A 585 -7.15 -33.71 23.49
CA ARG A 585 -8.00 -34.90 23.65
C ARG A 585 -8.09 -35.61 22.29
N LYS A 586 -7.36 -36.71 22.12
CA LYS A 586 -7.58 -37.66 21.02
C LYS A 586 -9.04 -38.13 21.09
N SER A 587 -9.81 -37.93 20.03
CA SER A 587 -11.20 -38.37 19.94
C SER A 587 -11.28 -39.87 20.24
N LYS A 588 -12.09 -40.28 21.22
CA LYS A 588 -12.28 -41.70 21.59
C LYS A 588 -13.16 -42.51 20.61
N TRP A 589 -13.56 -41.93 19.48
CA TRP A 589 -14.44 -42.60 18.52
C TRP A 589 -13.61 -43.41 17.53
N ILE A 590 -13.50 -44.72 17.81
CA ILE A 590 -13.10 -45.72 16.82
C ILE A 590 -14.36 -46.07 16.04
N PHE A 591 -14.45 -45.63 14.78
CA PHE A 591 -15.47 -46.18 13.87
C PHE A 591 -15.06 -47.62 13.51
N GLN A 592 -15.78 -48.61 14.06
CA GLN A 592 -15.70 -49.97 13.55
C GLN A 592 -16.28 -49.99 12.13
N LYS A 593 -15.51 -50.50 11.16
CA LYS A 593 -16.05 -50.87 9.86
C LYS A 593 -17.15 -51.90 10.09
N ALA A 594 -18.35 -51.64 9.56
CA ALA A 594 -19.37 -52.67 9.43
C ALA A 594 -18.80 -53.78 8.53
N SER A 595 -18.74 -54.99 9.08
CA SER A 595 -18.36 -56.23 8.40
C SER A 595 -19.42 -56.69 7.41
#